data_AF-A0A3D4Z2E2-F1
#
_entry.id   AF-A0A3D4Z2E2-F1
#
_cell.length_a   1.000
_cell.length_b   1.000
_cell.length_c   1.000
_cell.angle_alpha   90.00
_cell.angle_beta   90.00
_cell.angle_gamma   90.00
#
_symmetry.space_group_name_H-M   'P 1'
#
loop_
_entity.id
_entity.type
_entity.pdbx_description
1 polymer ?
#
loop_
_entity_poly.entity_id
_entity_poly.type
_entity_poly.pdbx_seq_one_letter_code
_entity_poly.pdbx_strand_id
1 'polypeptide(L)'
;KRRVKGVQLGGFDGMISCRYLLWNDEIRGLGNFLPKTFRTRRLLRKIDEIKPRYYHFSVQYRLDPEVIPVGMRENLIFLGDPQAELAGTNFLHLNIYHPAQDDPQGRAYLTVSYLLDADKLYEATDYFQGLHGQIGVILKKLMPFSDGRIELHFPLENQEPQTLETLFPMEK
;
A
#
# COMPACT_ATOMS: atom_id res chain seq x y z
N LYS A 1 23.55 -28.93 -25.98
CA LYS A 1 22.83 -27.78 -25.38
C LYS A 1 22.41 -28.15 -23.96
N ARG A 2 23.06 -27.60 -22.92
CA ARG A 2 22.74 -27.89 -21.50
C ARG A 2 21.43 -27.19 -21.13
N ARG A 3 20.39 -27.98 -20.80
CA ARG A 3 19.09 -27.50 -20.29
C ARG A 3 19.17 -27.37 -18.76
N VAL A 4 18.85 -26.19 -18.24
CA VAL A 4 18.72 -25.94 -16.78
C VAL A 4 17.44 -26.63 -16.29
N LYS A 5 17.56 -27.42 -15.20
CA LYS A 5 16.47 -28.18 -14.57
C LYS A 5 16.10 -27.52 -13.24
N GLY A 6 15.02 -26.73 -13.21
CA GLY A 6 14.27 -26.45 -11.98
C GLY A 6 14.41 -25.05 -11.34
N VAL A 7 13.28 -24.50 -10.94
CA VAL A 7 13.03 -23.42 -9.96
C VAL A 7 12.01 -23.99 -8.95
N GLN A 8 12.04 -23.58 -7.69
CA GLN A 8 11.13 -24.08 -6.63
C GLN A 8 10.04 -23.04 -6.35
N LEU A 9 8.78 -23.48 -6.22
CA LEU A 9 7.64 -22.65 -5.82
C LEU A 9 7.21 -23.03 -4.39
N GLY A 10 6.76 -22.04 -3.61
CA GLY A 10 6.34 -22.22 -2.22
C GLY A 10 5.15 -23.18 -2.10
N GLY A 11 5.26 -24.14 -1.17
CA GLY A 11 4.27 -25.20 -0.92
C GLY A 11 4.61 -26.58 -1.51
N PHE A 12 5.70 -26.70 -2.26
CA PHE A 12 6.11 -27.94 -2.93
C PHE A 12 7.57 -28.29 -2.65
N ASP A 13 7.82 -29.44 -2.00
CA ASP A 13 9.16 -30.03 -1.83
C ASP A 13 9.62 -30.73 -3.13
N GLY A 14 9.68 -29.98 -4.22
CA GLY A 14 10.11 -30.50 -5.50
C GLY A 14 10.63 -29.45 -6.47
N MET A 15 11.28 -29.92 -7.53
CA MET A 15 11.86 -29.07 -8.56
C MET A 15 10.86 -28.82 -9.70
N ILE A 16 10.60 -27.56 -10.03
CA ILE A 16 9.70 -27.17 -11.12
C ILE A 16 10.52 -26.57 -12.27
N SER A 17 10.69 -27.29 -13.38
CA SER A 17 11.43 -26.75 -14.52
C SER A 17 10.63 -25.72 -15.30
N CYS A 18 11.20 -24.54 -15.54
CA CYS A 18 10.60 -23.51 -16.39
C CYS A 18 11.58 -23.04 -17.49
N ARG A 19 11.04 -22.56 -18.61
CA ARG A 19 11.84 -21.88 -19.64
C ARG A 19 12.09 -20.40 -19.30
N TYR A 20 11.14 -19.79 -18.60
CA TYR A 20 11.16 -18.40 -18.15
C TYR A 20 10.66 -18.36 -16.71
N LEU A 21 11.32 -17.55 -15.87
CA LEU A 21 10.92 -17.27 -14.50
C LEU A 21 10.54 -15.78 -14.42
N LEU A 22 9.32 -15.51 -13.99
CA LEU A 22 8.89 -14.17 -13.62
C LEU A 22 8.98 -14.06 -12.10
N TRP A 23 9.78 -13.11 -11.62
CA TRP A 23 9.94 -12.83 -10.20
C TRP A 23 9.17 -11.56 -9.87
N ASN A 24 8.14 -11.68 -9.02
CA ASN A 24 7.27 -10.57 -8.61
C ASN A 24 7.40 -10.25 -7.11
N ASP A 25 8.54 -10.62 -6.52
CA ASP A 25 8.84 -10.39 -5.11
C ASP A 25 10.03 -9.42 -4.96
N GLU A 26 10.39 -9.04 -3.74
CA GLU A 26 11.47 -8.10 -3.47
C GLU A 26 12.78 -8.56 -4.13
N ILE A 27 13.40 -7.66 -4.91
CA ILE A 27 14.61 -7.97 -5.67
C ILE A 27 15.80 -8.32 -4.77
N ARG A 28 15.83 -7.82 -3.52
CA ARG A 28 16.90 -8.11 -2.55
C ARG A 28 16.97 -9.60 -2.20
N GLY A 29 15.82 -10.26 -2.08
CA GLY A 29 15.74 -11.69 -1.84
C GLY A 29 16.27 -12.53 -3.02
N LEU A 30 16.17 -12.02 -4.24
CA LEU A 30 16.50 -12.76 -5.46
C LEU A 30 17.95 -13.28 -5.47
N GLY A 31 18.90 -12.52 -4.92
CA GLY A 31 20.31 -12.91 -4.84
C GLY A 31 20.53 -14.29 -4.20
N ASN A 32 19.68 -14.65 -3.22
CA ASN A 32 19.73 -15.93 -2.52
C ASN A 32 19.25 -17.11 -3.37
N PHE A 33 18.41 -16.85 -4.36
CA PHE A 33 17.82 -17.86 -5.26
C PHE A 33 18.57 -17.98 -6.60
N LEU A 34 19.40 -17.00 -6.95
CA LEU A 34 20.19 -17.07 -8.19
C LEU A 34 21.24 -18.20 -8.15
N PRO A 35 21.49 -18.90 -9.27
CA PRO A 35 22.59 -19.85 -9.35
C PRO A 35 23.94 -19.16 -9.13
N LYS A 36 24.93 -19.87 -8.55
CA LYS A 36 26.26 -19.31 -8.26
C LYS A 36 26.93 -18.65 -9.47
N THR A 37 26.69 -19.16 -10.68
CA THR A 37 27.22 -18.60 -11.93
C THR A 37 26.66 -17.22 -12.28
N PHE A 38 25.50 -16.85 -11.75
CA PHE A 38 24.85 -15.55 -11.97
C PHE A 38 25.14 -14.55 -10.84
N ARG A 39 25.65 -15.01 -9.69
CA ARG A 39 26.00 -14.19 -8.51
C ARG A 39 27.30 -13.39 -8.71
N THR A 40 27.39 -12.63 -9.79
CA THR A 40 28.52 -11.71 -9.98
C THR A 40 28.45 -10.62 -8.90
N ARG A 41 29.61 -10.18 -8.37
CA ARG A 41 29.67 -9.11 -7.37
C ARG A 41 28.97 -7.83 -7.83
N ARG A 42 29.07 -7.51 -9.12
CA ARG A 42 28.42 -6.34 -9.73
C ARG A 42 26.88 -6.46 -9.69
N LEU A 43 26.33 -7.64 -9.94
CA LEU A 43 24.89 -7.85 -9.89
C LEU A 43 24.37 -7.75 -8.46
N LEU A 44 25.01 -8.46 -7.51
CA LEU A 44 24.59 -8.43 -6.11
C LEU A 44 24.64 -7.01 -5.55
N ARG A 45 25.71 -6.27 -5.82
CA ARG A 45 25.82 -4.86 -5.42
C ARG A 45 24.69 -3.99 -5.98
N LYS A 46 24.33 -4.18 -7.26
CA LYS A 46 23.20 -3.46 -7.86
C LYS A 46 21.86 -3.81 -7.21
N ILE A 47 21.68 -5.08 -6.82
CA ILE A 47 20.48 -5.53 -6.12
C ILE A 47 20.39 -4.85 -4.74
N ASP A 48 21.51 -4.81 -4.01
CA ASP A 48 21.58 -4.20 -2.67
C ASP A 48 21.39 -2.67 -2.69
N GLU A 49 21.77 -2.01 -3.79
CA GLU A 49 21.61 -0.57 -4.00
C GLU A 49 20.14 -0.16 -4.24
N ILE A 50 19.25 -1.10 -4.60
CA ILE A 50 17.83 -0.80 -4.79
C ILE A 50 17.18 -0.64 -3.42
N LYS A 51 16.78 0.61 -3.10
CA LYS A 51 16.01 0.95 -1.92
C LYS A 51 14.72 1.68 -2.33
N PRO A 52 13.56 1.33 -1.76
CA PRO A 52 12.38 2.16 -1.94
C PRO A 52 12.68 3.55 -1.36
N ARG A 53 12.31 4.59 -2.10
CA ARG A 53 12.33 5.97 -1.58
C ARG A 53 11.07 6.24 -0.77
N TYR A 54 9.94 5.72 -1.23
CA TYR A 54 8.64 5.85 -0.58
C TYR A 54 7.94 4.50 -0.47
N TYR A 55 7.05 4.41 0.51
CA TYR A 55 6.05 3.38 0.65
C TYR A 55 4.67 3.98 0.40
N HIS A 56 3.80 3.21 -0.24
CA HIS A 56 2.42 3.59 -0.48
C HIS A 56 1.56 3.13 0.69
N PHE A 57 1.00 4.07 1.44
CA PHE A 57 0.11 3.81 2.55
C PHE A 57 -1.29 4.30 2.25
N SER A 58 -2.28 3.68 2.88
CA SER A 58 -3.67 4.10 2.77
C SER A 58 -4.32 4.22 4.15
N VAL A 59 -5.22 5.19 4.23
CA VAL A 59 -6.15 5.40 5.34
C VAL A 59 -7.55 5.31 4.73
N GLN A 60 -8.48 4.65 5.41
CA GLN A 60 -9.85 4.55 4.94
C GLN A 60 -10.79 5.29 5.87
N TYR A 61 -11.73 6.01 5.28
CA TYR A 61 -12.80 6.70 5.97
C TYR A 61 -14.13 6.18 5.49
N ARG A 62 -15.08 6.11 6.42
CA ARG A 62 -16.49 5.89 6.13
C ARG A 62 -17.19 7.24 6.10
N LEU A 63 -18.04 7.46 5.11
CA LEU A 63 -18.78 8.70 4.98
C LEU A 63 -20.19 8.53 4.42
N ASP A 64 -21.02 9.50 4.73
CA ASP A 64 -22.35 9.69 4.14
C ASP A 64 -22.23 10.15 2.68
N PRO A 65 -22.83 9.47 1.69
CA PRO A 65 -22.76 9.89 0.29
C PRO A 65 -23.18 11.34 0.04
N GLU A 66 -24.07 11.90 0.87
CA GLU A 66 -24.53 13.28 0.74
C GLU A 66 -23.43 14.32 0.98
N VAL A 67 -22.32 13.95 1.64
CA VAL A 67 -21.20 14.87 1.89
C VAL A 67 -20.21 14.93 0.75
N ILE A 68 -20.32 14.04 -0.24
CA ILE A 68 -19.41 13.98 -1.38
C ILE A 68 -19.71 15.16 -2.32
N PRO A 69 -18.75 16.06 -2.57
CA PRO A 69 -18.95 17.15 -3.51
C PRO A 69 -19.22 16.61 -4.92
N VAL A 70 -20.19 17.18 -5.63
CA VAL A 70 -20.58 16.75 -6.99
C VAL A 70 -19.39 16.72 -7.97
N GLY A 71 -18.42 17.62 -7.82
CA GLY A 71 -17.21 17.67 -8.66
C GLY A 71 -16.12 16.66 -8.27
N MET A 72 -16.23 16.03 -7.11
CA MET A 72 -15.31 15.02 -6.63
C MET A 72 -15.70 13.67 -7.25
N ARG A 73 -15.11 13.39 -8.43
CA ARG A 73 -15.23 12.09 -9.09
C ARG A 73 -14.69 10.98 -8.17
N GLU A 74 -14.94 9.72 -8.54
CA GLU A 74 -14.41 8.52 -7.86
C GLU A 74 -12.90 8.57 -7.58
N ASN A 75 -12.13 9.37 -8.32
CA ASN A 75 -10.70 9.57 -8.11
C ASN A 75 -10.33 11.05 -8.13
N LEU A 76 -9.63 11.50 -7.08
CA LEU A 76 -9.12 12.86 -6.94
C LEU A 76 -7.66 12.82 -6.47
N ILE A 77 -6.83 13.71 -7.05
CA ILE A 77 -5.45 13.92 -6.58
C ILE A 77 -5.41 15.30 -5.93
N PHE A 78 -4.95 15.31 -4.68
CA PHE A 78 -4.67 16.53 -3.94
C PHE A 78 -3.15 16.77 -3.92
N LEU A 79 -2.76 17.99 -4.26
CA LEU A 79 -1.39 18.48 -4.22
C LEU A 79 -1.40 19.81 -3.47
N GLY A 80 -0.75 19.85 -2.32
CA GLY A 80 -0.70 21.05 -1.46
C GLY A 80 0.19 22.14 -2.06
N ASP A 81 1.48 21.83 -2.19
CA ASP A 81 2.50 22.63 -2.85
C ASP A 81 3.13 21.83 -4.01
N PRO A 82 2.93 22.25 -5.27
CA PRO A 82 3.51 21.59 -6.44
C PRO A 82 5.03 21.62 -6.54
N GLN A 83 5.69 22.50 -5.79
CA GLN A 83 7.16 22.60 -5.77
C GLN A 83 7.79 21.79 -4.63
N ALA A 84 6.99 21.36 -3.66
CA ALA A 84 7.45 20.52 -2.56
C ALA A 84 7.47 19.03 -2.95
N GLU A 85 8.14 18.23 -2.13
CA GLU A 85 8.22 16.78 -2.32
C GLU A 85 6.83 16.14 -2.25
N LEU A 86 6.56 15.16 -3.13
CA LEU A 86 5.28 14.44 -3.20
C LEU A 86 5.22 13.37 -2.12
N ALA A 87 5.24 13.78 -0.85
CA ALA A 87 5.24 12.90 0.31
C ALA A 87 4.33 13.42 1.43
N GLY A 88 3.96 12.52 2.35
CA GLY A 88 3.10 12.80 3.49
C GLY A 88 1.80 13.47 3.08
N THR A 89 1.48 14.59 3.72
CA THR A 89 0.25 15.35 3.48
C THR A 89 0.32 16.27 2.26
N ASN A 90 1.48 16.40 1.60
CA ASN A 90 1.61 17.23 0.41
C ASN A 90 0.97 16.56 -0.82
N PHE A 91 0.95 15.23 -0.86
CA PHE A 91 0.34 14.44 -1.92
C PHE A 91 -0.66 13.46 -1.33
N LEU A 92 -1.92 13.55 -1.76
CA LEU A 92 -2.94 12.56 -1.41
C LEU A 92 -3.68 12.09 -2.67
N HIS A 93 -3.87 10.79 -2.80
CA HIS A 93 -4.77 10.20 -3.80
C HIS A 93 -6.03 9.71 -3.10
N LEU A 94 -7.15 10.38 -3.39
CA LEU A 94 -8.45 10.12 -2.81
C LEU A 94 -9.25 9.26 -3.80
N ASN A 95 -9.71 8.11 -3.35
CA ASN A 95 -10.59 7.23 -4.11
C ASN A 95 -11.88 6.99 -3.32
N ILE A 96 -13.01 7.30 -3.94
CA ILE A 96 -14.33 7.04 -3.36
C ILE A 96 -14.94 5.83 -4.05
N TYR A 97 -15.37 4.84 -3.27
CA TYR A 97 -16.14 3.72 -3.78
C TYR A 97 -17.44 3.54 -3.01
N HIS A 98 -18.45 3.07 -3.74
CA HIS A 98 -19.77 2.73 -3.21
C HIS A 98 -19.92 1.21 -3.29
N PRO A 99 -19.89 0.47 -2.18
CA PRO A 99 -20.14 -0.96 -2.20
C PRO A 99 -21.60 -1.19 -2.61
N ALA A 100 -21.81 -1.73 -3.81
CA ALA A 100 -23.13 -1.82 -4.42
C ALA A 100 -24.11 -2.76 -3.70
N GLN A 101 -23.65 -3.57 -2.72
CA GLN A 101 -24.46 -4.63 -2.09
C GLN A 101 -24.28 -4.85 -0.58
N ASP A 102 -23.24 -4.29 0.08
CA ASP A 102 -22.82 -4.78 1.41
C ASP A 102 -22.98 -3.78 2.58
N ASP A 103 -23.39 -2.53 2.33
CA ASP A 103 -23.68 -1.60 3.43
C ASP A 103 -25.19 -1.35 3.55
N PRO A 104 -25.88 -1.92 4.56
CA PRO A 104 -27.31 -1.70 4.76
C PRO A 104 -27.68 -0.24 5.08
N GLN A 105 -26.68 0.63 5.33
CA GLN A 105 -26.86 2.06 5.54
C GLN A 105 -26.48 2.89 4.31
N GLY A 106 -26.10 2.25 3.19
CA GLY A 106 -25.79 2.92 1.93
C GLY A 106 -24.55 3.83 1.99
N ARG A 107 -23.60 3.55 2.90
CA ARG A 107 -22.45 4.41 3.13
C ARG A 107 -21.40 4.27 2.03
N ALA A 108 -20.69 5.37 1.77
CA ALA A 108 -19.54 5.41 0.89
C ALA A 108 -18.24 5.25 1.69
N TYR A 109 -17.20 4.76 1.02
CA TYR A 109 -15.87 4.63 1.58
C TYR A 109 -14.90 5.51 0.79
N LEU A 110 -14.10 6.28 1.52
CA LEU A 110 -13.03 7.09 0.97
C LEU A 110 -11.69 6.49 1.39
N THR A 111 -10.95 6.00 0.42
CA THR A 111 -9.56 5.59 0.59
C THR A 111 -8.67 6.78 0.27
N VAL A 112 -7.86 7.20 1.25
CA VAL A 112 -6.83 8.24 1.08
C VAL A 112 -5.48 7.57 1.07
N SER A 113 -4.83 7.58 -0.08
CA SER A 113 -3.49 7.05 -0.25
C SER A 113 -2.45 8.16 -0.23
N TYR A 114 -1.30 7.89 0.37
CA TYR A 114 -0.20 8.84 0.50
C TYR A 114 1.15 8.13 0.36
N LEU A 115 2.18 8.90 0.05
CA LEU A 115 3.55 8.42 -0.05
C LEU A 115 4.29 8.72 1.26
N LEU A 116 4.76 7.69 1.93
CA LEU A 116 5.55 7.79 3.15
C LEU A 116 7.03 7.61 2.81
N ASP A 117 7.91 8.50 3.26
CA ASP A 117 9.35 8.31 3.12
C ASP A 117 9.82 7.01 3.79
N ALA A 118 10.78 6.34 3.14
CA ALA A 118 11.23 5.03 3.60
C ALA A 118 11.91 5.04 4.97
N ASP A 119 12.49 6.17 5.38
CA ASP A 119 13.06 6.36 6.72
C ASP A 119 11.98 6.52 7.81
N LYS A 120 10.75 6.88 7.43
CA LYS A 120 9.60 7.07 8.32
C LYS A 120 8.81 5.80 8.61
N LEU A 121 9.12 4.69 7.94
CA LEU A 121 8.41 3.41 8.11
C LEU A 121 8.43 2.90 9.55
N TYR A 122 9.53 3.16 10.27
CA TYR A 122 9.77 2.65 11.63
C TYR A 122 9.54 3.69 12.72
N GLU A 123 8.91 4.82 12.40
CA GLU A 123 8.55 5.84 13.37
C GLU A 123 7.47 5.32 14.34
N ALA A 124 7.36 5.98 15.50
CA ALA A 124 6.38 5.61 16.51
C ALA A 124 4.94 5.84 16.05
N THR A 125 3.98 5.15 16.68
CA THR A 125 2.54 5.29 16.38
C THR A 125 2.05 6.75 16.42
N ASP A 126 2.58 7.56 17.35
CA ASP A 126 2.26 8.98 17.50
C ASP A 126 2.56 9.80 16.23
N TYR A 127 3.60 9.43 15.47
CA TYR A 127 3.91 10.06 14.18
C TYR A 127 2.77 9.84 13.18
N PHE A 128 2.28 8.60 13.07
CA PHE A 128 1.18 8.26 12.17
C PHE A 128 -0.13 8.89 12.63
N GLN A 129 -0.42 8.93 13.94
CA GLN A 129 -1.59 9.64 14.47
C GLN A 129 -1.55 11.13 14.09
N GLY A 130 -0.40 11.78 14.23
CA GLY A 130 -0.20 13.17 13.81
C GLY A 130 -0.44 13.35 12.31
N LEU A 131 0.11 12.46 11.48
CA LEU A 131 -0.06 12.47 10.03
C LEU A 131 -1.54 12.28 9.62
N HIS A 132 -2.23 11.31 10.22
CA HIS A 132 -3.65 11.03 9.94
C HIS A 132 -4.56 12.16 10.42
N GLY A 133 -4.21 12.81 11.53
CA GLY A 133 -4.87 14.04 11.99
C GLY A 133 -4.74 15.18 10.96
N GLN A 134 -3.55 15.38 10.39
CA GLN A 134 -3.33 16.37 9.33
C GLN A 134 -4.11 16.04 8.04
N ILE A 135 -4.16 14.76 7.66
CA ILE A 135 -5.01 14.30 6.54
C ILE A 135 -6.47 14.64 6.84
N GLY A 136 -6.97 14.37 8.05
CA GLY A 136 -8.33 14.73 8.45
C GLY A 136 -8.64 16.22 8.31
N VAL A 137 -7.69 17.09 8.66
CA VAL A 137 -7.81 18.54 8.45
C VAL A 137 -7.92 18.90 6.96
N ILE A 138 -7.15 18.24 6.10
CA ILE A 138 -7.22 18.44 4.64
C ILE A 138 -8.56 17.96 4.09
N LEU A 139 -9.03 16.79 4.50
CA LEU A 139 -10.33 16.26 4.10
C LEU A 139 -11.47 17.22 4.49
N LYS A 140 -11.42 17.80 5.68
CA LYS A 140 -12.39 18.81 6.11
C LYS A 140 -12.38 20.06 5.22
N LYS A 141 -11.21 20.47 4.71
CA LYS A 141 -11.11 21.59 3.76
C LYS A 141 -11.69 21.23 2.39
N LEU A 142 -11.46 20.00 1.92
CA LEU A 142 -11.97 19.53 0.63
C LEU A 142 -13.48 19.28 0.65
N MET A 143 -14.02 18.85 1.80
CA MET A 143 -15.43 18.52 2.00
C MET A 143 -15.97 19.30 3.21
N PRO A 144 -16.16 20.63 3.13
CA PRO A 144 -16.53 21.45 4.28
C PRO A 144 -17.90 21.11 4.88
N PHE A 145 -18.78 20.45 4.12
CA PHE A 145 -20.12 20.02 4.56
C PHE A 145 -20.13 18.69 5.34
N SER A 146 -18.95 18.13 5.60
CA SER A 146 -18.75 16.81 6.20
C SER A 146 -18.80 16.77 7.73
N ASP A 147 -19.20 17.86 8.40
CA ASP A 147 -19.13 17.97 9.87
C ASP A 147 -19.72 16.73 10.59
N GLY A 148 -18.83 15.94 11.21
CA GLY A 148 -19.17 14.72 11.96
C GLY A 148 -19.56 13.51 11.11
N ARG A 149 -19.50 13.61 9.77
CA ARG A 149 -19.95 12.59 8.81
C ARG A 149 -18.81 11.89 8.06
N ILE A 150 -17.57 12.16 8.45
CA ILE A 150 -16.37 11.41 8.00
C ILE A 150 -15.77 10.76 9.23
N GLU A 151 -15.75 9.43 9.25
CA GLU A 151 -15.24 8.63 10.35
C GLU A 151 -14.07 7.81 9.88
N LEU A 152 -12.97 7.82 10.63
CA LEU A 152 -11.82 6.95 10.35
C LEU A 152 -12.26 5.49 10.50
N HIS A 153 -12.10 4.71 9.44
CA HIS A 153 -12.41 3.28 9.39
C HIS A 153 -11.15 2.42 9.50
N PHE A 154 -10.06 2.83 8.86
CA PHE A 154 -8.77 2.14 8.90
C PHE A 154 -7.62 3.15 8.85
N PRO A 155 -6.52 2.99 9.61
CA PRO A 155 -6.27 1.89 10.54
C PRO A 155 -7.16 1.96 11.79
N LEU A 156 -7.55 0.81 12.31
CA LEU A 156 -8.35 0.72 13.54
C LEU A 156 -7.45 1.01 14.75
N GLU A 157 -7.85 1.94 15.62
CA GLU A 157 -7.21 2.12 16.91
C GLU A 157 -7.35 0.81 17.71
N ASN A 158 -6.22 0.22 18.12
CA ASN A 158 -6.14 -0.94 19.02
C ASN A 158 -6.61 -2.30 18.48
N GLN A 159 -6.52 -2.57 17.18
CA GLN A 159 -6.50 -3.98 16.76
C GLN A 159 -5.07 -4.51 16.85
N GLU A 160 -4.86 -5.54 17.69
CA GLU A 160 -3.72 -6.43 17.52
C GLU A 160 -3.65 -6.81 16.05
N PRO A 161 -2.47 -6.81 15.42
CA PRO A 161 -2.34 -7.17 14.02
C PRO A 161 -3.02 -8.51 13.83
N GLN A 162 -4.20 -8.50 13.20
CA GLN A 162 -4.85 -9.72 12.76
C GLN A 162 -3.81 -10.35 11.85
N THR A 163 -3.21 -11.42 12.34
CA THR A 163 -2.25 -12.23 11.63
C THR A 163 -2.71 -12.31 10.20
N LEU A 164 -1.91 -11.75 9.29
CA LEU A 164 -2.10 -11.76 7.84
C LEU A 164 -3.03 -12.90 7.46
N GLU A 165 -4.31 -12.59 7.18
CA GLU A 165 -5.17 -13.52 6.49
C GLU A 165 -4.51 -13.73 5.13
N THR A 166 -3.63 -14.73 5.09
CA THR A 166 -3.04 -15.25 3.88
C THR A 166 -4.19 -15.52 2.93
N LEU A 167 -4.14 -14.91 1.74
CA LEU A 167 -5.04 -15.14 0.60
C LEU A 167 -5.11 -16.62 0.16
N PHE A 168 -4.38 -17.51 0.83
CA PHE A 168 -4.44 -18.95 0.66
C PHE A 168 -4.56 -19.60 2.05
N PRO A 169 -5.69 -20.26 2.37
CA PRO A 169 -5.74 -21.13 3.53
C PRO A 169 -4.74 -22.26 3.31
N MET A 170 -3.69 -22.31 4.13
CA MET A 170 -2.84 -23.49 4.24
C MET A 170 -3.58 -24.47 5.15
N GLU A 171 -4.28 -25.43 4.55
CA GLU A 171 -4.80 -26.58 5.29
C GLU A 171 -3.63 -27.29 5.98
N LYS A 172 -3.81 -27.60 7.27
CA LYS A 172 -2.85 -28.36 8.08
C LYS A 172 -2.93 -29.85 7.79
#